data_AF-X1PQN0-F1
#
_entry.id   AF-X1PQN0-F1
#
_cell.length_a   1.000
_cell.length_b   1.000
_cell.length_c   1.000
_cell.angle_alpha   90.00
_cell.angle_beta   90.00
_cell.angle_gamma   90.00
#
_symmetry.space_group_name_H-M   'P 1'
#
loop_
_entity.id
_entity.type
_entity.pdbx_description
1 polymer ?
#
loop_
_entity_poly.entity_id
_entity_poly.type
_entity_poly.pdbx_seq_one_letter_code
_entity_poly.pdbx_strand_id
1 'polypeptide(L)'
;MAKNEEQGKTAAGLVVGGMGGGLLGATITALLMSKPAEAAPPDEKLDYLIECLTTLVPVLAQVAESNAQLIALLEQWLAAQGIPPAEGVEVTVKTAWVAKEPEEIYRFAIRTIGTFYSNKMVDWTRGKRLVIKVESSLNQAVQIQVIGNTVDDMELATDISTPLPCAANGNISVGPAWDDWHPFIGVRITTAV
;
A
#
# COMPACT_ATOMS: atom_id res chain seq x y z
N MET A 1 -47.98 -10.30 -3.30
CA MET A 1 -47.24 -10.23 -4.57
C MET A 1 -45.77 -10.40 -4.26
N ALA A 2 -45.10 -11.23 -5.06
CA ALA A 2 -43.66 -11.54 -5.16
C ALA A 2 -42.97 -12.25 -3.97
N LYS A 3 -42.63 -13.49 -4.28
CA LYS A 3 -41.83 -14.52 -3.60
C LYS A 3 -40.35 -14.31 -3.97
N ASN A 4 -39.40 -14.65 -3.09
CA ASN A 4 -38.29 -15.53 -3.46
C ASN A 4 -37.52 -16.03 -2.23
N GLU A 5 -37.47 -17.35 -2.16
CA GLU A 5 -36.66 -18.21 -1.29
C GLU A 5 -35.17 -18.12 -1.69
N GLU A 6 -34.25 -18.25 -0.74
CA GLU A 6 -33.21 -19.29 -0.80
C GLU A 6 -32.43 -19.41 0.53
N GLN A 7 -32.63 -20.55 1.18
CA GLN A 7 -31.69 -21.14 2.12
C GLN A 7 -30.40 -21.52 1.37
N GLY A 8 -29.23 -21.26 1.95
CA GLY A 8 -27.98 -21.70 1.33
C GLY A 8 -26.76 -21.61 2.24
N LYS A 9 -26.56 -22.67 3.05
CA LYS A 9 -25.27 -23.19 3.53
C LYS A 9 -24.38 -22.28 4.41
N THR A 10 -24.38 -22.61 5.70
CA THR A 10 -23.24 -22.46 6.61
C THR A 10 -22.01 -23.17 6.03
N ALA A 11 -21.20 -22.46 5.25
CA ALA A 11 -19.85 -22.91 4.92
C ALA A 11 -18.93 -22.57 6.11
N ALA A 12 -18.54 -23.60 6.85
CA ALA A 12 -17.51 -23.50 7.89
C ALA A 12 -16.21 -23.00 7.23
N GLY A 13 -15.83 -21.76 7.51
CA GLY A 13 -14.58 -21.18 7.04
C GLY A 13 -13.39 -21.84 7.74
N LEU A 14 -12.61 -22.63 7.02
CA LEU A 14 -11.33 -23.14 7.49
C LEU A 14 -10.29 -22.01 7.39
N VAL A 15 -9.89 -21.46 8.54
CA VAL A 15 -8.75 -20.54 8.63
C VAL A 15 -7.49 -21.37 8.79
N VAL A 16 -6.73 -21.57 7.70
CA VAL A 16 -5.42 -22.22 7.75
C VAL A 16 -4.36 -21.13 8.01
N GLY A 17 -3.95 -20.97 9.26
CA GLY A 17 -2.71 -20.26 9.60
C GLY A 17 -1.52 -21.13 9.18
N GLY A 18 -0.98 -20.90 7.99
CA GLY A 18 0.12 -21.70 7.45
C GLY A 18 1.40 -21.60 8.29
N MET A 19 2.11 -22.71 8.44
CA MET A 19 3.42 -22.80 9.12
C MET A 19 4.44 -21.76 8.61
N GLY A 20 4.30 -21.29 7.37
CA GLY A 20 5.13 -20.22 6.79
C GLY A 20 5.03 -18.86 7.49
N GLY A 21 3.88 -18.53 8.10
CA GLY A 21 3.72 -17.29 8.86
C GLY A 21 4.51 -17.28 10.17
N GLY A 22 4.68 -18.45 10.78
CA GLY A 22 5.48 -18.63 12.00
C GLY A 22 6.98 -18.53 11.72
N LEU A 23 7.46 -19.16 10.64
CA LEU A 23 8.86 -19.07 10.22
C LEU A 23 9.23 -17.64 9.82
N LEU A 24 8.39 -16.98 9.00
CA LEU A 24 8.59 -15.58 8.61
C LEU A 24 8.57 -14.65 9.83
N GLY A 25 7.60 -14.82 10.74
CA GLY A 25 7.51 -14.05 11.97
C GLY A 25 8.72 -14.23 12.89
N ALA A 26 9.23 -15.46 13.03
CA ALA A 26 10.42 -15.77 13.82
C ALA A 26 11.69 -15.17 13.19
N THR A 27 11.85 -15.26 11.87
CA THR A 27 13.01 -14.68 11.17
C THR A 27 12.99 -13.16 11.26
N ILE A 28 11.84 -12.51 11.04
CA ILE A 28 11.68 -11.05 11.20
C ILE A 28 12.00 -10.65 12.65
N THR A 29 11.48 -11.38 13.65
CA THR A 29 11.73 -11.08 15.07
C THR A 29 13.20 -11.25 15.42
N ALA A 30 13.86 -12.31 14.96
CA ALA A 30 15.29 -12.54 15.20
C ALA A 30 16.15 -11.44 14.54
N LEU A 31 15.76 -10.97 13.35
CA LEU A 31 16.45 -9.89 12.67
C LEU A 31 16.29 -8.54 13.38
N LEU A 32 15.07 -8.22 13.81
CA LEU A 32 14.79 -6.99 14.57
C LEU A 32 15.46 -6.97 15.94
N MET A 33 15.65 -8.13 16.56
CA MET A 33 16.28 -8.27 17.88
C MET A 33 17.82 -8.30 17.83
N SER A 34 18.43 -8.67 16.69
CA SER A 34 19.89 -8.78 16.57
C SER A 34 20.58 -7.44 16.35
N LYS A 35 19.89 -6.45 15.77
CA LYS A 35 20.41 -5.08 15.55
C LYS A 35 19.27 -4.05 15.63
N PRO A 36 19.17 -3.24 16.70
CA PRO A 36 18.17 -2.17 16.75
C PRO A 36 18.52 -1.10 15.70
N ALA A 37 17.72 -1.02 14.65
CA ALA A 37 17.92 -0.11 13.51
C ALA A 37 18.04 1.38 13.92
N GLU A 38 17.59 1.75 15.12
CA GLU A 38 17.73 3.09 15.69
C GLU A 38 19.16 3.44 16.11
N ALA A 39 20.03 2.47 16.39
CA ALA A 39 21.35 2.71 16.99
C ALA A 39 22.54 2.71 16.02
N ALA A 40 22.36 2.34 14.75
CA ALA A 40 23.45 2.21 13.78
C ALA A 40 23.76 3.52 13.04
N PRO A 41 25.04 3.83 12.73
CA PRO A 41 25.42 4.91 11.80
C PRO A 41 24.74 4.76 10.42
N PRO A 42 24.50 5.85 9.66
CA PRO A 42 23.78 5.81 8.39
C PRO A 42 24.32 4.79 7.38
N ASP A 43 25.65 4.65 7.30
CA ASP A 43 26.31 3.72 6.38
C ASP A 43 26.04 2.25 6.78
N GLU A 44 26.00 1.97 8.08
CA GLU A 44 25.68 0.64 8.63
C GLU A 44 24.18 0.32 8.54
N LYS A 45 23.30 1.33 8.50
CA LYS A 45 21.85 1.14 8.29
C LYS A 45 21.54 0.59 6.90
N LEU A 46 22.26 1.06 5.87
CA LEU A 46 22.08 0.56 4.51
C LEU A 46 22.55 -0.90 4.39
N ASP A 47 23.73 -1.21 4.93
CA ASP A 47 24.24 -2.59 4.98
C ASP A 47 23.31 -3.52 5.77
N TYR A 48 22.75 -3.03 6.88
CA TYR A 48 21.73 -3.75 7.64
C TYR A 48 20.47 -4.02 6.81
N LEU A 49 19.93 -3.01 6.11
CA LEU A 49 18.77 -3.19 5.24
C LEU A 49 19.05 -4.20 4.12
N ILE A 50 20.26 -4.19 3.55
CA ILE A 50 20.69 -5.17 2.55
C ILE A 50 20.75 -6.58 3.17
N GLU A 51 21.28 -6.73 4.38
CA GLU A 51 21.34 -7.98 5.13
C GLU A 51 19.92 -8.52 5.45
N CYS A 52 19.00 -7.64 5.87
CA CYS A 52 17.58 -7.92 6.06
C CYS A 52 16.95 -8.46 4.77
N LEU A 53 17.11 -7.74 3.65
CA LEU A 53 16.51 -8.11 2.37
C LEU A 53 17.09 -9.43 1.85
N THR A 54 18.40 -9.63 1.96
CA THR A 54 19.09 -10.86 1.55
C THR A 54 18.60 -12.08 2.35
N THR A 55 18.26 -11.88 3.62
CA THR A 55 17.75 -12.95 4.49
C THR A 55 16.25 -13.20 4.31
N LEU A 56 15.46 -12.14 4.08
CA LEU A 56 14.00 -12.25 3.96
C LEU A 56 13.54 -12.78 2.60
N VAL A 57 14.24 -12.44 1.51
CA VAL A 57 13.84 -12.86 0.16
C VAL A 57 13.76 -14.40 0.01
N PRO A 58 14.75 -15.19 0.44
CA PRO A 58 14.66 -16.65 0.40
C PRO A 58 13.54 -17.23 1.27
N VAL A 59 13.31 -16.64 2.45
CA VAL A 59 12.25 -17.08 3.38
C VAL A 59 10.88 -16.82 2.76
N LEU A 60 10.68 -15.67 2.11
CA LEU A 60 9.45 -15.37 1.38
C LEU A 60 9.23 -16.32 0.19
N ALA A 61 10.29 -16.69 -0.53
CA ALA A 61 10.21 -17.69 -1.60
C ALA A 61 9.81 -19.08 -1.06
N GLN A 62 10.39 -19.50 0.06
CA GLN A 62 10.03 -20.76 0.74
C GLN A 62 8.59 -20.75 1.25
N VAL A 63 8.10 -19.62 1.77
CA VAL A 63 6.70 -19.45 2.17
C VAL A 63 5.77 -19.54 0.97
N ALA A 64 6.14 -18.94 -0.17
CA ALA A 64 5.37 -19.05 -1.40
C ALA A 64 5.29 -20.51 -1.91
N GLU A 65 6.41 -21.24 -1.87
CA GLU A 65 6.45 -22.66 -2.25
C GLU A 65 5.65 -23.54 -1.30
N SER A 66 5.76 -23.30 0.02
CA SER A 66 4.95 -24.00 1.04
C SER A 66 3.46 -23.74 0.86
N ASN A 67 3.07 -22.52 0.51
CA ASN A 67 1.68 -22.18 0.20
C ASN A 67 1.20 -22.91 -1.07
N ALA A 68 2.02 -23.00 -2.11
CA ALA A 68 1.69 -23.76 -3.32
C ALA A 68 1.50 -25.26 -3.03
N GLN A 69 2.35 -25.84 -2.17
CA GLN A 69 2.21 -27.24 -1.72
C GLN A 69 0.94 -27.45 -0.88
N LEU A 70 0.61 -26.53 0.03
CA LEU A 70 -0.63 -26.58 0.81
C LEU A 70 -1.86 -26.49 -0.08
N ILE A 71 -1.84 -25.62 -1.10
CA ILE A 71 -2.90 -25.52 -2.10
C ILE A 71 -3.06 -26.87 -2.82
N ALA A 72 -1.96 -27.47 -3.30
CA ALA A 72 -2.00 -28.77 -3.97
C ALA A 72 -2.54 -29.89 -3.07
N LEU A 73 -2.17 -29.92 -1.78
CA LEU A 73 -2.69 -30.89 -0.81
C LEU A 73 -4.18 -30.68 -0.51
N LEU A 74 -4.63 -29.43 -0.43
CA LEU A 74 -6.05 -29.10 -0.26
C LEU A 74 -6.86 -29.48 -1.49
N GLU A 75 -6.35 -29.23 -2.70
CA GLU A 75 -6.97 -29.68 -3.96
C GLU A 75 -7.07 -31.21 -4.01
N GLN A 76 -6.02 -31.93 -3.61
CA GLN A 76 -6.03 -33.39 -3.51
C GLN A 76 -7.04 -33.91 -2.48
N TRP A 77 -7.14 -33.27 -1.32
CA TRP A 77 -8.11 -33.62 -0.28
C TRP A 77 -9.56 -33.36 -0.72
N LEU A 78 -9.82 -32.25 -1.42
CA LEU A 78 -11.13 -31.93 -1.99
C LEU A 78 -11.52 -32.91 -3.11
N ALA A 79 -10.57 -33.29 -3.96
CA ALA A 79 -10.78 -34.31 -4.98
C ALA A 79 -11.12 -35.68 -4.36
N ALA A 80 -10.48 -36.04 -3.24
CA ALA A 80 -10.81 -37.26 -2.50
C ALA A 80 -12.22 -37.25 -1.88
N GLN A 81 -12.83 -36.08 -1.71
CA GLN A 81 -14.23 -35.92 -1.27
C GLN A 81 -15.24 -35.89 -2.42
N GLY A 82 -14.79 -36.12 -3.66
CA GLY A 82 -15.66 -36.16 -4.84
C GLY A 82 -16.03 -34.77 -5.38
N ILE A 83 -15.34 -33.70 -4.97
CA ILE A 83 -15.49 -32.36 -5.52
C ILE A 83 -14.47 -32.22 -6.68
N PRO A 84 -14.90 -32.17 -7.95
CA PRO A 84 -13.98 -32.11 -9.07
C PRO A 84 -13.22 -30.78 -9.07
N PRO A 85 -11.92 -30.76 -9.45
CA PRO A 85 -11.09 -29.55 -9.45
C PRO A 85 -11.59 -28.44 -10.38
N ALA A 86 -12.54 -28.75 -11.28
CA ALA A 86 -13.18 -27.78 -12.17
C ALA A 86 -14.39 -27.05 -11.54
N GLU A 87 -14.96 -27.55 -10.43
CA GLU A 87 -15.99 -26.86 -9.63
C GLU A 87 -15.35 -26.16 -8.41
N GLY A 88 -14.39 -25.28 -8.70
CA GLY A 88 -14.19 -24.02 -7.99
C GLY A 88 -14.11 -24.06 -6.46
N VAL A 89 -13.06 -24.66 -5.91
CA VAL A 89 -12.42 -24.04 -4.73
C VAL A 89 -11.17 -23.32 -5.22
N GLU A 90 -11.39 -22.16 -5.83
CA GLU A 90 -10.32 -21.22 -6.08
C GLU A 90 -9.82 -20.75 -4.70
N VAL A 91 -8.64 -21.20 -4.27
CA VAL A 91 -7.96 -20.62 -3.11
C VAL A 91 -7.41 -19.26 -3.55
N THR A 92 -8.31 -18.29 -3.74
CA THR A 92 -7.93 -16.91 -4.05
C THR A 92 -7.56 -16.22 -2.74
N VAL A 93 -6.30 -15.80 -2.62
CA VAL A 93 -5.89 -14.83 -1.59
C VAL A 93 -6.50 -13.48 -1.97
N LYS A 94 -7.77 -13.28 -1.60
CA LYS A 94 -8.47 -12.01 -1.83
C LYS A 94 -7.98 -11.00 -0.80
N THR A 95 -7.08 -10.10 -1.20
CA THR A 95 -7.01 -8.82 -0.49
C THR A 95 -8.11 -7.93 -1.05
N ALA A 96 -9.17 -7.72 -0.28
CA ALA A 96 -10.22 -6.79 -0.67
C ALA A 96 -9.60 -5.39 -0.88
N TRP A 97 -9.82 -4.81 -2.07
CA TRP A 97 -9.51 -3.40 -2.32
C TRP A 97 -10.58 -2.56 -1.65
N VAL A 98 -10.34 -2.21 -0.39
CA VAL A 98 -11.24 -1.33 0.37
C VAL A 98 -10.65 0.08 0.30
N ALA A 99 -11.38 0.99 -0.34
CA ALA A 99 -11.04 2.40 -0.32
C ALA A 99 -11.30 2.97 1.08
N LYS A 100 -10.34 3.73 1.62
CA LYS A 100 -10.55 4.59 2.78
C LYS A 100 -11.44 5.77 2.35
N GLU A 101 -12.21 6.33 3.28
CA GLU A 101 -12.90 7.60 3.07
C GLU A 101 -11.90 8.69 2.63
N PRO A 102 -12.26 9.52 1.62
CA PRO A 102 -11.39 10.60 1.16
C PRO A 102 -11.03 11.56 2.29
N GLU A 103 -9.75 11.86 2.40
CA GLU A 103 -9.21 12.75 3.42
C GLU A 103 -8.82 14.08 2.79
N GLU A 104 -9.36 15.18 3.33
CA GLU A 104 -8.96 16.51 2.89
C GLU A 104 -7.60 16.88 3.49
N ILE A 105 -6.66 17.22 2.62
CA ILE A 105 -5.28 17.58 3.00
C ILE A 105 -4.94 19.04 2.72
N TYR A 106 -5.78 19.74 1.96
CA TYR A 106 -5.60 21.16 1.66
C TYR A 106 -6.93 21.83 1.31
N ARG A 107 -7.25 22.93 2.00
CA ARG A 107 -8.37 23.82 1.68
C ARG A 107 -8.06 25.23 2.17
N PHE A 108 -7.26 25.97 1.39
CA PHE A 108 -6.99 27.37 1.65
C PHE A 108 -7.07 28.21 0.39
N ALA A 109 -7.44 29.49 0.56
CA ALA A 109 -7.47 30.45 -0.53
C ALA A 109 -6.03 30.84 -0.90
N ILE A 110 -5.63 30.52 -2.13
CA ILE A 110 -4.36 30.99 -2.70
C ILE A 110 -4.61 32.33 -3.37
N ARG A 111 -3.96 33.39 -2.89
CA ARG A 111 -4.11 34.78 -3.38
C ARG A 111 -2.82 35.42 -3.86
N THR A 112 -1.71 34.73 -3.71
CA THR A 112 -0.37 35.21 -4.06
C THR A 112 0.33 34.16 -4.91
N ILE A 113 1.30 34.61 -5.70
CA ILE A 113 2.21 33.72 -6.39
C ILE A 113 3.12 33.08 -5.33
N GLY A 114 3.31 31.77 -5.41
CA GLY A 114 4.22 31.06 -4.54
C GLY A 114 4.06 29.55 -4.59
N THR A 115 4.73 28.91 -3.65
CA THR A 115 4.65 27.48 -3.40
C THR A 115 3.90 27.26 -2.10
N PHE A 116 2.90 26.38 -2.15
CA PHE A 116 2.04 26.02 -1.05
C PHE A 116 2.12 24.51 -0.83
N TYR A 117 2.01 24.08 0.42
CA TYR A 117 2.10 22.68 0.81
C TYR A 117 0.78 22.23 1.41
N SER A 118 0.51 20.92 1.33
CA SER A 118 -0.59 20.30 2.07
C SER A 118 -0.45 20.56 3.57
N ASN A 119 -1.59 20.71 4.25
CA ASN A 119 -1.64 21.05 5.68
C ASN A 119 -1.16 19.93 6.59
N LYS A 120 -1.12 18.71 6.05
CA LYS A 120 -0.68 17.49 6.70
C LYS A 120 -0.17 16.52 5.65
N MET A 121 0.63 15.56 6.09
CA MET A 121 0.98 14.40 5.28
C MET A 121 -0.04 13.29 5.57
N VAL A 122 -0.40 12.53 4.54
CA VAL A 122 -1.25 11.35 4.64
C VAL A 122 -0.39 10.17 5.04
N ASP A 123 -0.73 9.52 6.16
CA ASP A 123 -0.18 8.21 6.50
C ASP A 123 -0.67 7.16 5.49
N TRP A 124 0.26 6.73 4.65
CA TRP A 124 0.12 5.68 3.64
C TRP A 124 1.07 4.48 3.95
N THR A 125 1.34 4.20 5.22
CA THR A 125 2.11 3.03 5.62
C THR A 125 1.43 1.69 5.25
N ARG A 126 0.09 1.67 5.22
CA ARG A 126 -0.72 0.44 5.03
C ARG A 126 -1.50 0.39 3.72
N GLY A 127 -1.44 1.44 2.91
CA GLY A 127 -2.22 1.50 1.67
C GLY A 127 -1.49 0.82 0.52
N LYS A 128 -2.26 0.37 -0.48
CA LYS A 128 -1.69 -0.22 -1.71
C LYS A 128 -1.62 0.76 -2.89
N ARG A 129 -2.56 1.72 -2.94
CA ARG A 129 -2.64 2.78 -3.93
C ARG A 129 -3.20 4.03 -3.27
N LEU A 130 -2.63 5.17 -3.62
CA LEU A 130 -3.14 6.49 -3.26
C LEU A 130 -3.50 7.24 -4.53
N VAL A 131 -4.62 7.96 -4.48
CA VAL A 131 -5.01 8.91 -5.51
C VAL A 131 -5.33 10.22 -4.80
N ILE A 132 -4.67 11.29 -5.20
CA ILE A 132 -4.92 12.63 -4.74
C ILE A 132 -5.69 13.35 -5.84
N LYS A 133 -6.94 13.68 -5.54
CA LYS A 133 -7.79 14.47 -6.42
C LYS A 133 -7.63 15.94 -6.07
N VAL A 134 -7.30 16.76 -7.07
CA VAL A 134 -7.21 18.21 -6.96
C VAL A 134 -8.36 18.84 -7.72
N GLU A 135 -9.08 19.74 -7.06
CA GLU A 135 -10.11 20.59 -7.67
C GLU A 135 -9.69 22.05 -7.44
N SER A 136 -9.35 22.75 -8.52
CA SER A 136 -8.87 24.12 -8.48
C SER A 136 -9.95 25.08 -8.95
N SER A 137 -10.23 26.10 -8.15
CA SER A 137 -11.05 27.25 -8.55
C SER A 137 -10.19 28.46 -8.94
N LEU A 138 -8.88 28.26 -9.14
CA LEU A 138 -7.97 29.34 -9.51
C LEU A 138 -8.17 29.71 -10.97
N ASN A 139 -8.10 31.00 -11.27
CA ASN A 139 -8.21 31.54 -12.62
C ASN A 139 -6.94 31.35 -13.48
N GLN A 140 -5.96 30.60 -12.98
CA GLN A 140 -4.70 30.30 -13.65
C GLN A 140 -4.32 28.84 -13.48
N ALA A 141 -3.47 28.35 -14.38
CA ALA A 141 -2.90 27.02 -14.24
C ALA A 141 -1.92 26.97 -13.06
N VAL A 142 -1.91 25.85 -12.36
CA VAL A 142 -0.99 25.56 -11.25
C VAL A 142 -0.32 24.22 -11.47
N GLN A 143 0.87 24.06 -10.90
CA GLN A 143 1.57 22.79 -10.90
C GLN A 143 1.28 22.04 -9.61
N ILE A 144 0.89 20.78 -9.74
CA ILE A 144 0.63 19.87 -8.64
C ILE A 144 1.73 18.83 -8.63
N GLN A 145 2.39 18.67 -7.49
CA GLN A 145 3.44 17.68 -7.33
C GLN A 145 3.22 16.89 -6.05
N VAL A 146 3.33 15.57 -6.16
CA VAL A 146 3.30 14.69 -5.00
C VAL A 146 4.63 14.85 -4.26
N ILE A 147 4.58 14.93 -2.94
CA ILE A 147 5.77 14.95 -2.08
C ILE A 147 5.65 13.82 -1.08
N GLY A 148 6.77 13.30 -0.59
CA GLY A 148 6.75 12.27 0.43
C GLY A 148 7.92 12.32 1.38
N ASN A 149 7.75 11.63 2.51
CA ASN A 149 8.74 11.56 3.56
C ASN A 149 8.62 10.24 4.33
N THR A 150 9.69 9.88 5.04
CA THR A 150 9.75 8.73 5.95
C THR A 150 9.17 9.03 7.34
N VAL A 151 9.01 10.32 7.66
CA VAL A 151 8.40 10.81 8.91
C VAL A 151 7.24 11.77 8.59
N ASP A 152 6.33 11.97 9.55
CA ASP A 152 5.19 12.90 9.41
C ASP A 152 5.65 14.35 9.57
N ASP A 153 6.51 14.79 8.65
CA ASP A 153 7.06 16.14 8.59
C ASP A 153 7.10 16.62 7.14
N MET A 154 6.46 17.76 6.87
CA MET A 154 6.39 18.36 5.55
C MET A 154 7.66 19.13 5.16
N GLU A 155 8.44 19.61 6.12
CA GLU A 155 9.65 20.41 5.85
C GLU A 155 10.79 19.56 5.29
N LEU A 156 10.77 18.27 5.62
CA LEU A 156 11.75 17.28 5.16
C LEU A 156 11.25 16.46 3.96
N ALA A 157 10.09 16.83 3.40
CA ALA A 157 9.50 16.08 2.30
C ALA A 157 10.28 16.27 1.00
N THR A 158 10.48 15.17 0.28
CA THR A 158 11.11 15.14 -1.04
C THR A 158 10.08 15.09 -2.15
N ASP A 159 10.44 15.67 -3.28
CA ASP A 159 9.64 15.63 -4.50
C ASP A 159 9.50 14.20 -5.03
N ILE A 160 8.26 13.78 -5.24
CA ILE A 160 7.94 12.52 -5.92
C ILE A 160 7.38 12.84 -7.29
N SER A 161 7.97 12.25 -8.31
CA SER A 161 7.60 12.46 -9.72
C SER A 161 7.71 13.92 -10.18
N THR A 162 7.48 14.13 -11.47
CA THR A 162 7.47 15.47 -12.07
C THR A 162 6.18 16.23 -11.72
N PRO A 163 6.24 17.56 -11.52
CA PRO A 163 5.03 18.38 -11.36
C PRO A 163 4.09 18.23 -12.58
N LEU A 164 2.79 18.09 -12.31
CA LEU A 164 1.75 17.93 -13.30
C LEU A 164 0.85 19.17 -13.35
N PRO A 165 0.51 19.67 -14.55
CA PRO A 165 -0.29 20.89 -14.68
C PRO A 165 -1.76 20.62 -14.38
N CYS A 166 -2.32 21.40 -13.46
CA CYS A 166 -3.75 21.57 -13.29
C CYS A 166 -4.18 22.86 -14.00
N ALA A 167 -5.06 22.75 -14.98
CA ALA A 167 -5.59 23.90 -15.70
C ALA A 167 -6.37 24.86 -14.77
N ALA A 168 -6.52 26.12 -15.21
CA ALA A 168 -7.37 27.11 -14.55
C ALA A 168 -8.82 26.58 -14.44
N ASN A 169 -9.44 26.75 -13.28
CA ASN A 169 -10.76 26.22 -12.96
C ASN A 169 -10.92 24.71 -13.25
N GLY A 170 -9.81 23.98 -13.22
CA GLY A 170 -9.71 22.58 -13.62
C GLY A 170 -9.64 21.62 -12.45
N ASN A 171 -9.48 20.35 -12.79
CA ASN A 171 -9.17 19.29 -11.85
C ASN A 171 -8.12 18.35 -12.45
N ILE A 172 -7.43 17.63 -11.58
CA ILE A 172 -6.48 16.59 -11.95
C ILE A 172 -6.46 15.53 -10.84
N SER A 173 -6.18 14.29 -11.20
CA SER A 173 -5.87 13.22 -10.26
C SER A 173 -4.40 12.86 -10.40
N VAL A 174 -3.67 12.85 -9.28
CA VAL A 174 -2.25 12.52 -9.21
C VAL A 174 -2.02 11.44 -8.16
N GLY A 175 -0.94 10.69 -8.31
CA GLY A 175 -0.52 9.67 -7.36
C GLY A 175 0.86 9.18 -7.76
N PRO A 176 1.66 8.63 -6.84
CA PRO A 176 2.98 8.16 -7.19
C PRO A 176 2.91 6.85 -7.98
N ALA A 177 4.02 6.55 -8.65
CA ALA A 177 4.22 5.25 -9.26
C ALA A 177 4.28 4.15 -8.18
N TRP A 178 4.21 2.90 -8.62
CA TRP A 178 4.19 1.76 -7.71
C TRP A 178 5.50 1.60 -6.91
N ASP A 179 6.61 2.00 -7.51
CA ASP A 179 7.98 1.98 -6.99
C ASP A 179 8.34 3.20 -6.14
N ASP A 180 7.65 4.33 -6.33
CA ASP A 180 7.87 5.59 -5.60
C ASP A 180 7.16 5.61 -4.23
N TRP A 181 7.39 4.58 -3.41
CA TRP A 181 6.73 4.45 -2.12
C TRP A 181 7.38 5.31 -1.02
N HIS A 182 6.57 6.10 -0.32
CA HIS A 182 6.93 6.78 0.92
C HIS A 182 5.78 6.62 1.94
N PRO A 183 6.08 6.47 3.25
CA PRO A 183 5.04 6.23 4.25
C PRO A 183 4.15 7.44 4.52
N PHE A 184 4.66 8.66 4.36
CA PHE A 184 3.89 9.90 4.51
C PHE A 184 3.88 10.65 3.18
N ILE A 185 2.69 10.96 2.65
CA ILE A 185 2.53 11.63 1.35
C ILE A 185 1.74 12.94 1.46
N GLY A 186 2.22 13.98 0.81
CA GLY A 186 1.55 15.27 0.68
C GLY A 186 1.50 15.77 -0.76
N VAL A 187 1.12 17.04 -0.92
CA VAL A 187 1.17 17.74 -2.21
C VAL A 187 1.83 19.10 -2.06
N ARG A 188 2.67 19.43 -3.03
CA ARG A 188 3.17 20.77 -3.30
C ARG A 188 2.40 21.39 -4.47
N ILE A 189 1.87 22.59 -4.26
CA ILE A 189 1.14 23.38 -5.24
C ILE A 189 1.99 24.59 -5.58
N THR A 190 2.36 24.74 -6.85
CA THR A 190 3.11 25.91 -7.33
C THR A 190 2.24 26.67 -8.31
N THR A 191 1.89 27.91 -7.98
CA THR A 191 1.20 28.79 -8.92
C THR A 191 2.18 29.31 -9.97
N ALA A 192 1.77 29.32 -11.24
CA ALA A 192 2.57 29.96 -12.28
C ALA A 192 2.73 31.48 -12.01
N VAL A 193 3.80 32.05 -12.57
CA VAL A 193 4.05 33.51 -12.61
C VAL A 193 3.24 34.13 -13.73
#